data_AF-A0A818UJL6-F1
#
_entry.id   AF-A0A818UJL6-F1
#
_cell.length_a   1.000
_cell.length_b   1.000
_cell.length_c   1.000
_cell.angle_alpha   90.00
_cell.angle_beta   90.00
_cell.angle_gamma   90.00
#
_symmetry.space_group_name_H-M   'P 1'
#
loop_
_entity.id
_entity.type
_entity.pdbx_description
1 polymer ?
#
loop_
_entity_poly.entity_id
_entity_poly.type
_entity_poly.pdbx_seq_one_letter_code
_entity_poly.pdbx_strand_id
1 'polypeptide(L)'
;MKFAEHLLKNRTPEWYSQYIEYDEMKRMLYESAAEAKRIIDINEHSAREQYILRADEEFFQCCEKEASKINNFFAEKLAETLRLFEPLKKELNRIEQNHQSQHDMSSTILILDDSQGGGNGRIRSDRTLLAPLSAPNSFRTWLGQMKPRKSVETKQKLQRERTQNRKVNELKAAFSEFYLMLVLLKNYQTLNSSGFRKILAKHDKLYLMTSGDEWW
;
A
#
# COMPACT_ATOMS: atom_id res chain seq x y z
N MET A 1 4.26 -6.95 -30.72
CA MET A 1 3.53 -6.55 -29.50
C MET A 1 3.21 -5.06 -29.56
N LYS A 2 1.95 -4.66 -29.39
CA LYS A 2 1.54 -3.25 -29.41
C LYS A 2 1.69 -2.64 -28.01
N PHE A 3 2.90 -2.15 -27.70
CA PHE A 3 3.20 -1.58 -26.39
C PHE A 3 2.32 -0.39 -26.02
N ALA A 4 1.99 0.48 -26.99
CA ALA A 4 1.07 1.60 -26.78
C ALA A 4 -0.29 1.15 -26.20
N GLU A 5 -0.92 0.14 -26.80
CA GLU A 5 -2.17 -0.42 -26.28
C GLU A 5 -2.00 -1.06 -24.90
N HIS A 6 -0.86 -1.71 -24.63
CA HIS A 6 -0.56 -2.27 -23.33
C HIS A 6 -0.39 -1.18 -22.26
N LEU A 7 0.31 -0.10 -22.58
CA LEU A 7 0.48 1.05 -21.69
C LEU A 7 -0.89 1.63 -21.35
N LEU A 8 -1.70 2.00 -22.36
CA LEU A 8 -3.02 2.59 -22.14
C LEU A 8 -3.93 1.76 -21.22
N LYS A 9 -3.92 0.42 -21.37
CA LYS A 9 -4.76 -0.51 -20.60
C LYS A 9 -4.31 -0.73 -19.15
N ASN A 10 -3.02 -0.60 -18.85
CA ASN A 10 -2.46 -0.96 -17.55
C ASN A 10 -2.07 0.27 -16.70
N ARG A 11 -2.36 1.47 -17.18
CA ARG A 11 -2.21 2.70 -16.41
C ARG A 11 -3.25 2.78 -15.29
N THR A 12 -2.80 3.24 -14.14
CA THR A 12 -3.66 3.61 -13.00
C THR A 12 -4.54 4.80 -13.41
N PRO A 13 -5.88 4.71 -13.31
CA PRO A 13 -6.78 5.76 -13.80
C PRO A 13 -6.54 7.14 -13.21
N GLU A 14 -6.19 7.18 -11.93
CA GLU A 14 -5.93 8.40 -11.18
C GLU A 14 -4.65 9.11 -11.65
N TRP A 15 -3.75 8.41 -12.34
CA TRP A 15 -2.42 8.90 -12.69
C TRP A 15 -2.18 8.98 -14.20
N TYR A 16 -3.24 8.90 -15.02
CA TYR A 16 -3.10 8.80 -16.48
C TYR A 16 -2.17 9.85 -17.10
N SER A 17 -2.27 11.11 -16.66
CA SER A 17 -1.48 12.23 -17.18
C SER A 17 -0.01 12.24 -16.76
N GLN A 18 0.35 11.39 -15.80
CA GLN A 18 1.70 11.34 -15.23
C GLN A 18 2.58 10.32 -15.95
N TYR A 19 1.98 9.38 -16.69
CA TYR A 19 2.75 8.43 -17.49
C TYR A 19 3.41 9.09 -18.71
N ILE A 20 4.40 8.39 -19.27
CA ILE A 20 5.05 8.75 -20.53
C ILE A 20 4.03 8.86 -21.67
N GLU A 21 4.08 9.97 -22.41
CA GLU A 21 3.27 10.19 -23.60
C GLU A 21 3.85 9.46 -24.83
N TYR A 22 3.84 8.13 -24.75
CA TYR A 22 4.52 7.25 -25.71
C TYR A 22 4.04 7.44 -27.16
N ASP A 23 2.73 7.62 -27.38
CA ASP A 23 2.19 7.77 -28.74
C ASP A 23 2.58 9.11 -29.37
N GLU A 24 2.68 10.17 -28.58
CA GLU A 24 3.09 11.49 -29.06
C GLU A 24 4.58 11.51 -29.43
N MET A 25 5.44 10.99 -28.55
CA MET A 25 6.87 10.84 -28.85
C MET A 25 7.09 9.95 -30.09
N LYS A 26 6.29 8.90 -30.22
CA LYS A 26 6.34 8.02 -31.40
C LYS A 26 5.91 8.75 -32.66
N ARG A 27 4.88 9.61 -32.60
CA ARG A 27 4.43 10.43 -33.73
C ARG A 27 5.54 11.38 -34.18
N MET A 28 6.17 12.08 -33.24
CA MET A 28 7.31 12.96 -33.49
C MET A 28 8.43 12.23 -34.24
N LEU A 29 8.84 11.04 -33.78
CA LEU A 29 9.88 10.24 -34.43
C LEU A 29 9.52 9.80 -35.86
N TYR A 30 8.26 9.45 -36.12
CA TYR A 30 7.86 9.05 -37.48
C TYR A 30 7.77 10.25 -38.43
N GLU A 31 7.34 11.40 -37.94
CA GLU A 31 7.26 12.65 -38.69
C GLU A 31 8.66 13.12 -39.09
N SER A 32 9.59 13.20 -38.13
CA SER A 32 10.97 13.57 -38.40
C SER A 32 11.69 12.56 -39.31
N ALA A 33 11.48 11.26 -39.12
CA ALA A 33 12.05 10.24 -40.00
C ALA A 33 11.49 10.28 -41.43
N ALA A 34 10.23 10.70 -41.61
CA ALA A 34 9.64 10.88 -42.93
C ALA A 34 10.23 12.09 -43.65
N GLU A 35 10.41 13.20 -42.95
CA GLU A 35 11.02 14.41 -43.50
C GLU A 35 12.51 14.20 -43.83
N ALA A 36 13.25 13.51 -42.94
CA ALA A 36 14.64 13.15 -43.19
C ALA A 36 14.83 12.26 -44.43
N LYS A 37 13.81 11.48 -44.83
CA LYS A 37 13.82 10.72 -46.09
C LYS A 37 13.56 11.59 -47.31
N ARG A 38 12.64 12.56 -47.22
CA ARG A 38 12.37 13.51 -48.31
C ARG A 38 13.62 14.32 -48.69
N ILE A 39 14.44 14.69 -47.72
CA ILE A 39 15.69 15.43 -47.97
C ILE A 39 16.73 14.57 -48.72
N ILE A 40 16.75 13.24 -48.48
CA ILE A 40 17.61 12.31 -49.24
C ILE A 40 17.24 12.32 -50.73
N ASP A 41 15.93 12.33 -51.04
CA ASP A 41 15.46 12.30 -52.43
C ASP A 41 15.89 13.55 -53.23
N ILE A 42 16.25 14.64 -52.54
CA ILE A 42 16.75 15.90 -53.12
C ILE A 42 18.28 15.88 -53.32
N ASN A 43 18.97 14.81 -52.89
CA ASN A 43 20.43 14.63 -52.97
C ASN A 43 21.26 15.65 -52.16
N GLU A 44 20.68 16.20 -51.08
CA GLU A 44 21.31 17.21 -50.22
C GLU A 44 21.78 16.61 -48.88
N HIS A 45 22.83 15.78 -48.94
CA HIS A 45 23.32 15.00 -47.80
C HIS A 45 23.68 15.86 -46.56
N SER A 46 24.26 17.05 -46.75
CA SER A 46 24.63 17.97 -45.66
C SER A 46 23.40 18.54 -44.94
N ALA A 47 22.34 18.89 -45.68
CA ALA A 47 21.09 19.39 -45.10
C ALA A 47 20.37 18.31 -44.28
N ARG A 48 20.46 17.06 -44.72
CA ARG A 48 19.88 15.91 -44.01
C ARG A 48 20.52 15.71 -42.64
N GLU A 49 21.85 15.73 -42.56
CA GLU A 49 22.57 15.55 -41.28
C GLU A 49 22.21 16.64 -40.27
N GLN A 50 22.18 17.91 -40.72
CA GLN A 50 21.77 19.04 -39.89
C GLN A 50 20.30 18.95 -39.43
N TYR A 51 19.43 18.38 -40.26
CA TYR A 51 18.04 18.14 -39.88
C TYR A 51 17.93 17.03 -38.81
N ILE A 52 18.64 15.91 -38.99
CA ILE A 52 18.63 14.80 -38.04
C ILE A 52 19.15 15.26 -36.68
N LEU A 53 20.26 16.03 -36.63
CA LEU A 53 20.80 16.55 -35.37
C LEU A 53 19.81 17.45 -34.63
N ARG A 54 19.09 18.32 -35.35
CA ARG A 54 18.05 19.16 -34.74
C ARG A 54 16.87 18.33 -34.22
N ALA A 55 16.44 17.34 -35.00
CA ALA A 55 15.35 16.45 -34.58
C ALA A 55 15.74 15.54 -33.39
N ASP A 56 17.01 15.13 -33.31
CA ASP A 56 17.60 14.40 -32.19
C ASP A 56 17.57 15.26 -30.92
N GLU A 57 18.02 16.51 -31.00
CA GLU A 57 17.98 17.46 -29.88
C GLU A 57 16.53 17.72 -29.39
N GLU A 58 15.59 17.99 -30.31
CA GLU A 58 14.17 18.19 -29.97
C GLU A 58 13.56 16.96 -29.29
N PHE A 59 13.92 15.75 -29.76
CA PHE A 59 13.46 14.51 -29.18
C PHE A 59 14.00 14.30 -27.75
N PHE A 60 15.29 14.55 -27.51
CA PHE A 60 15.87 14.40 -26.18
C PHE A 60 15.37 15.47 -25.20
N GLN A 61 15.11 16.69 -25.65
CA GLN A 61 14.43 17.70 -24.83
C GLN A 61 13.02 17.24 -24.41
N CYS A 62 12.29 16.56 -25.31
CA CYS A 62 11.00 15.95 -24.98
C CYS A 62 11.17 14.82 -23.96
N CYS A 63 12.16 13.94 -24.15
CA CYS A 63 12.49 12.86 -23.21
C CYS A 63 12.81 13.38 -21.81
N GLU A 64 13.61 14.44 -21.70
CA GLU A 64 14.00 15.05 -20.43
C GLU A 64 12.82 15.69 -19.71
N LYS A 65 11.93 16.38 -20.44
CA LYS A 65 10.67 16.92 -19.89
C LYS A 65 9.78 15.82 -19.34
N GLU A 66 9.58 14.75 -20.12
CA GLU A 66 8.76 13.61 -19.70
C GLU A 66 9.39 12.85 -18.52
N ALA A 67 10.71 12.68 -18.51
CA ALA A 67 11.44 12.03 -17.41
C ALA A 67 11.33 12.86 -16.12
N SER A 68 11.50 14.18 -16.22
CA SER A 68 11.34 15.10 -15.09
C SER A 68 9.92 15.05 -14.53
N LYS A 69 8.90 15.08 -15.39
CA LYS A 69 7.49 14.90 -14.98
C LYS A 69 7.30 13.61 -14.19
N ILE A 70 7.78 12.49 -14.74
CA ILE A 70 7.61 11.16 -14.14
C ILE A 70 8.34 11.05 -12.81
N ASN A 71 9.58 11.56 -12.73
CA ASN A 71 10.40 11.53 -11.53
C ASN A 71 9.82 12.41 -10.42
N ASN A 72 9.34 13.61 -10.75
CA ASN A 72 8.70 14.51 -9.79
C ASN A 72 7.46 13.86 -9.19
N PHE A 73 6.58 13.31 -10.03
CA PHE A 73 5.39 12.61 -9.55
C PHE A 73 5.72 11.37 -8.70
N PHE A 74 6.70 10.57 -9.13
CA PHE A 74 7.13 9.39 -8.39
C PHE A 74 7.70 9.77 -7.01
N ALA A 75 8.54 10.80 -6.95
CA ALA A 75 9.12 11.29 -5.71
C ALA A 75 8.05 11.82 -4.75
N GLU A 76 7.07 12.58 -5.27
CA GLU A 76 5.94 13.07 -4.48
C GLU A 76 5.13 11.91 -3.90
N LYS A 77 4.72 10.95 -4.73
CA LYS A 77 3.92 9.80 -4.29
C LYS A 77 4.67 8.88 -3.35
N LEU A 78 5.96 8.69 -3.57
CA LEU A 78 6.81 7.92 -2.65
C LEU A 78 6.90 8.62 -1.29
N ALA A 79 7.09 9.94 -1.26
CA ALA A 79 7.12 10.70 -0.02
C ALA A 79 5.78 10.66 0.73
N GLU A 80 4.65 10.77 0.01
CA GLU A 80 3.31 10.61 0.58
C GLU A 80 3.13 9.22 1.21
N THR A 81 3.50 8.17 0.49
CA THR A 81 3.42 6.78 0.96
C THR A 81 4.28 6.55 2.20
N LEU A 82 5.53 7.05 2.20
CA LEU A 82 6.43 6.93 3.34
C LEU A 82 5.92 7.70 4.58
N ARG A 83 5.27 8.85 4.40
CA ARG A 83 4.65 9.60 5.52
C ARG A 83 3.52 8.81 6.17
N LEU A 84 2.77 8.01 5.41
CA LEU A 84 1.72 7.14 5.94
C LEU A 84 2.28 5.94 6.72
N PHE A 85 3.49 5.49 6.40
CA PHE A 85 4.11 4.33 7.05
C PHE A 85 4.46 4.59 8.53
N GLU A 86 4.96 5.78 8.86
CA GLU A 86 5.42 6.13 10.21
C GLU A 86 4.32 6.03 11.30
N PRO A 87 3.11 6.59 11.12
CA PRO A 87 2.03 6.42 12.11
C PRO A 87 1.55 4.97 12.18
N LEU A 88 1.48 4.25 11.05
CA LEU A 88 1.06 2.84 11.03
C LEU A 88 2.00 1.96 11.86
N LYS A 89 3.31 2.18 11.72
CA LYS A 89 4.33 1.47 12.52
C LYS A 89 4.19 1.78 14.02
N LYS A 90 3.94 3.04 14.38
CA LYS A 90 3.72 3.45 15.77
C LYS A 90 2.47 2.79 16.37
N GLU A 91 1.37 2.77 15.63
CA GLU A 91 0.13 2.11 16.08
C GLU A 91 0.29 0.59 16.20
N LEU A 92 1.02 -0.05 15.28
CA LEU A 92 1.33 -1.47 15.38
C LEU A 92 2.11 -1.79 16.66
N ASN A 93 3.18 -1.05 16.93
CA ASN A 93 3.99 -1.23 18.14
C ASN A 93 3.17 -1.00 19.43
N ARG A 94 2.25 -0.03 19.43
CA ARG A 94 1.34 0.22 20.57
C ARG A 94 0.41 -0.96 20.83
N ILE A 95 -0.15 -1.55 19.78
CA ILE A 95 -1.03 -2.72 19.90
C ILE A 95 -0.24 -3.94 20.41
N GLU A 96 0.97 -4.15 19.92
CA GLU A 96 1.85 -5.24 20.35
C GLU A 96 2.21 -5.13 21.84
N GLN A 97 2.64 -3.95 22.30
CA GLN A 97 2.93 -3.69 23.72
C GLN A 97 1.72 -3.93 24.63
N ASN A 98 0.51 -3.56 24.17
CA ASN A 98 -0.73 -3.80 24.91
C ASN A 98 -1.06 -5.30 25.00
N HIS A 99 -0.77 -6.09 23.98
CA HIS A 99 -0.93 -7.54 24.01
C HIS A 99 0.08 -8.21 24.96
N GLN A 100 1.35 -7.77 24.95
CA GLN A 100 2.37 -8.26 25.88
C GLN A 100 1.98 -8.01 27.35
N SER A 101 1.53 -6.79 27.65
CA SER A 101 1.15 -6.38 29.02
C SER A 101 -0.08 -7.12 29.55
N GLN A 102 -1.04 -7.47 28.67
CA GLN A 102 -2.17 -8.32 29.04
C GLN A 102 -1.76 -9.76 29.33
N HIS A 103 -0.77 -10.28 28.58
CA HIS A 103 -0.22 -11.60 28.83
C HIS A 103 0.47 -11.65 30.19
N ASP A 104 1.33 -10.67 30.51
CA ASP A 104 2.05 -10.58 31.80
C ASP A 104 1.11 -10.42 33.00
N MET A 105 0.02 -9.63 32.88
CA MET A 105 -0.98 -9.51 33.94
C MET A 105 -1.80 -10.79 34.11
N SER A 106 -2.08 -11.53 33.04
CA SER A 106 -2.79 -12.82 33.11
C SER A 106 -1.89 -13.93 33.67
N SER A 107 -0.59 -13.93 33.39
CA SER A 107 0.37 -14.83 34.04
C SER A 107 0.62 -14.46 35.49
N THR A 108 0.65 -13.16 35.85
CA THR A 108 0.75 -12.72 37.25
C THR A 108 -0.49 -13.08 38.07
N ILE A 109 -1.69 -12.96 37.49
CA ILE A 109 -2.95 -13.39 38.14
C ILE A 109 -3.00 -14.90 38.34
N LEU A 110 -2.42 -15.70 37.44
CA LEU A 110 -2.37 -17.16 37.58
C LEU A 110 -1.30 -17.65 38.59
N ILE A 111 -0.38 -16.79 39.02
CA ILE A 111 0.68 -17.15 39.99
C ILE A 111 0.26 -16.86 41.45
N LEU A 112 -0.84 -16.13 41.68
CA LEU A 112 -1.33 -15.77 43.04
C LEU A 112 -2.40 -16.72 43.62
N ASP A 113 -2.48 -17.96 43.14
CA ASP A 113 -3.34 -19.00 43.74
C ASP A 113 -2.58 -20.32 43.93
N ASP A 114 -1.47 -20.28 44.66
CA ASP A 114 -0.88 -21.48 45.26
C ASP A 114 -0.68 -21.29 46.77
N SER A 115 -1.75 -21.60 47.51
CA SER A 115 -1.64 -21.97 48.91
C SER A 115 -2.53 -23.19 49.17
N GLN A 116 -1.89 -24.36 49.02
CA GLN A 116 -2.16 -25.65 49.65
C GLN A 116 -3.62 -26.12 49.79
N GLY A 117 -3.94 -27.21 49.09
CA GLY A 117 -5.00 -28.13 49.51
C GLY A 117 -5.34 -29.19 48.47
N GLY A 118 -4.76 -30.38 48.60
CA GLY A 118 -5.05 -31.52 47.72
C GLY A 118 -6.50 -31.98 47.78
N GLY A 119 -7.01 -32.54 46.67
CA GLY A 119 -8.33 -33.17 46.65
C GLY A 119 -8.89 -33.39 45.26
N ASN A 120 -8.96 -34.66 44.87
CA ASN A 120 -9.61 -35.20 43.67
C ASN A 120 -11.10 -34.77 43.56
N GLY A 121 -11.58 -34.33 42.39
CA GLY A 121 -13.03 -34.13 42.19
C GLY A 121 -13.47 -33.32 40.96
N ARG A 122 -14.03 -34.02 39.96
CA ARG A 122 -14.92 -33.44 38.93
C ARG A 122 -16.13 -32.77 39.60
N ILE A 123 -16.30 -31.44 39.52
CA ILE A 123 -17.63 -30.81 39.68
C ILE A 123 -17.77 -29.56 38.79
N ARG A 124 -18.66 -29.65 37.80
CA ARG A 124 -19.33 -28.49 37.18
C ARG A 124 -20.16 -27.81 38.27
N SER A 125 -19.86 -26.56 38.62
CA SER A 125 -20.74 -25.76 39.48
C SER A 125 -21.34 -24.61 38.68
N ASP A 126 -22.52 -24.88 38.13
CA ASP A 126 -23.50 -23.86 37.77
C ASP A 126 -23.92 -23.17 39.09
N ARG A 127 -23.43 -21.95 39.32
CA ARG A 127 -23.50 -21.28 40.61
C ARG A 127 -24.81 -20.50 40.71
N THR A 128 -25.94 -21.20 40.72
CA THR A 128 -27.18 -20.66 41.28
C THR A 128 -27.03 -20.70 42.80
N LEU A 129 -26.99 -19.52 43.44
CA LEU A 129 -26.91 -19.40 44.89
C LEU A 129 -28.23 -19.86 45.52
N LEU A 130 -28.42 -21.16 45.70
CA LEU A 130 -29.56 -21.70 46.42
C LEU A 130 -29.34 -21.54 47.92
N ALA A 131 -30.15 -20.69 48.55
CA ALA A 131 -30.15 -20.50 50.00
C ALA A 131 -30.67 -21.77 50.72
N PRO A 132 -30.08 -22.15 51.88
CA PRO A 132 -30.54 -23.29 52.68
C PRO A 132 -32.05 -23.23 52.99
N LEU A 133 -32.72 -24.38 53.02
CA LEU A 133 -34.16 -24.54 53.34
C LEU A 133 -34.56 -23.99 54.70
N SER A 134 -33.59 -23.80 55.59
CA SER A 134 -33.76 -23.22 56.93
C SER A 134 -33.65 -21.70 57.00
N ALA A 135 -33.31 -21.02 55.90
CA ALA A 135 -33.12 -19.57 55.93
C ALA A 135 -34.47 -18.82 56.04
N PRO A 136 -34.56 -17.76 56.87
CA PRO A 136 -35.76 -16.95 57.00
C PRO A 136 -36.24 -16.41 55.63
N ASN A 137 -37.56 -16.34 55.42
CA ASN A 137 -38.14 -15.91 54.15
C ASN A 137 -37.63 -14.53 53.72
N SER A 138 -37.45 -13.60 54.67
CA SER A 138 -36.88 -12.27 54.42
C SER A 138 -35.46 -12.33 53.84
N PHE A 139 -34.64 -13.31 54.24
CA PHE A 139 -33.28 -13.49 53.75
C PHE A 139 -33.23 -14.12 52.36
N ARG A 140 -34.17 -15.03 52.06
CA ARG A 140 -34.33 -15.64 50.73
C ARG A 140 -34.83 -14.64 49.70
N THR A 141 -35.78 -13.78 50.07
CA THR A 141 -36.27 -12.68 49.23
C THR A 141 -35.18 -11.62 49.00
N TRP A 142 -34.36 -11.33 50.02
CA TRP A 142 -33.21 -10.43 49.89
C TRP A 142 -32.11 -10.99 48.97
N LEU A 143 -31.76 -12.28 49.08
CA LEU A 143 -30.83 -12.96 48.17
C LEU A 143 -31.35 -13.01 46.72
N GLY A 144 -32.65 -13.22 46.52
CA GLY A 144 -33.29 -13.20 45.21
C GLY A 144 -33.36 -11.80 44.56
N GLN A 145 -33.32 -10.73 45.37
CA GLN A 145 -33.24 -9.34 44.89
C GLN A 145 -31.80 -8.89 44.58
N MET A 146 -30.79 -9.64 44.99
CA MET A 146 -29.40 -9.38 44.62
C MET A 146 -29.13 -9.79 43.17
N LYS A 147 -29.14 -8.81 42.25
CA LYS A 147 -28.62 -9.02 40.89
C LYS A 147 -27.12 -9.33 40.98
N PRO A 148 -26.60 -10.34 40.25
CA PRO A 148 -25.18 -10.65 40.28
C PRO A 148 -24.37 -9.44 39.78
N ARG A 149 -23.58 -8.87 40.70
CA ARG A 149 -22.70 -7.71 40.49
C ARG A 149 -21.66 -7.93 39.37
N LYS A 150 -21.42 -9.19 38.97
CA LYS A 150 -20.51 -9.60 37.87
C LYS A 150 -20.98 -9.20 36.45
N SER A 151 -22.23 -8.76 36.28
CA SER A 151 -22.79 -8.46 34.96
C SER A 151 -22.28 -7.18 34.30
N VAL A 152 -21.80 -6.20 35.08
CA VAL A 152 -21.29 -4.91 34.55
C VAL A 152 -19.85 -5.03 34.09
N GLU A 153 -18.98 -5.68 34.87
CA GLU A 153 -17.57 -5.92 34.52
C GLU A 153 -17.42 -6.82 33.28
N THR A 154 -18.25 -7.86 33.16
CA THR A 154 -18.24 -8.76 32.00
C THR A 154 -18.67 -8.03 30.73
N LYS A 155 -19.69 -7.16 30.80
CA LYS A 155 -20.12 -6.31 29.67
C LYS A 155 -19.05 -5.29 29.29
N GLN A 156 -18.40 -4.66 30.27
CA GLN A 156 -17.30 -3.73 30.03
C GLN A 156 -16.09 -4.42 29.38
N LYS A 157 -15.73 -5.63 29.82
CA LYS A 157 -14.64 -6.41 29.23
C LYS A 157 -14.93 -6.76 27.76
N LEU A 158 -16.13 -7.27 27.48
CA LEU A 158 -16.56 -7.59 26.12
C LEU A 158 -16.59 -6.35 25.21
N GLN A 159 -16.97 -5.20 25.75
CA GLN A 159 -16.97 -3.92 25.03
C GLN A 159 -15.53 -3.44 24.73
N ARG A 160 -14.58 -3.61 25.67
CA ARG A 160 -13.16 -3.30 25.46
C ARG A 160 -12.55 -4.20 24.39
N GLU A 161 -12.80 -5.50 24.42
CA GLU A 161 -12.35 -6.46 23.40
C GLU A 161 -12.90 -6.11 22.02
N ARG A 162 -14.20 -5.76 21.92
CA ARG A 162 -14.80 -5.29 20.66
C ARG A 162 -14.13 -4.04 20.12
N THR A 163 -13.85 -3.06 20.96
CA THR A 163 -13.15 -1.83 20.54
C THR A 163 -11.71 -2.12 20.10
N GLN A 164 -11.00 -3.00 20.81
CA GLN A 164 -9.65 -3.41 20.43
C GLN A 164 -9.63 -4.13 19.07
N ASN A 165 -10.58 -5.06 18.85
CA ASN A 165 -10.70 -5.76 17.57
C ASN A 165 -11.02 -4.80 16.41
N ARG A 166 -11.81 -3.75 16.66
CA ARG A 166 -12.06 -2.69 15.65
C ARG A 166 -10.76 -1.97 15.28
N LYS A 167 -9.97 -1.54 16.27
CA LYS A 167 -8.67 -0.89 16.04
C LYS A 167 -7.70 -1.76 15.24
N VAL A 168 -7.63 -3.06 15.57
CA VAL A 168 -6.79 -4.02 14.83
C VAL A 168 -7.26 -4.16 13.37
N ASN A 169 -8.58 -4.20 13.13
CA ASN A 169 -9.12 -4.28 11.78
C ASN A 169 -8.90 -3.00 10.97
N GLU A 170 -9.05 -1.83 11.60
CA GLU A 170 -8.71 -0.53 10.99
C GLU A 170 -7.23 -0.48 10.61
N LEU A 171 -6.35 -0.95 11.49
CA LEU A 171 -4.91 -1.01 11.21
C LEU A 171 -4.60 -1.97 10.04
N LYS A 172 -5.23 -3.15 10.00
CA LYS A 172 -5.09 -4.10 8.88
C LYS A 172 -5.56 -3.48 7.55
N ALA A 173 -6.67 -2.75 7.57
CA ALA A 173 -7.17 -2.04 6.39
C ALA A 173 -6.16 -0.99 5.93
N ALA A 174 -5.64 -0.16 6.83
CA ALA A 174 -4.68 0.87 6.48
C ALA A 174 -3.34 0.31 5.95
N PHE A 175 -2.85 -0.82 6.50
CA PHE A 175 -1.69 -1.53 5.92
C PHE A 175 -1.98 -2.11 4.53
N SER A 176 -3.21 -2.54 4.27
CA SER A 176 -3.62 -3.05 2.95
C SER A 176 -3.64 -1.93 1.92
N GLU A 177 -4.17 -0.75 2.28
CA GLU A 177 -4.14 0.46 1.44
C GLU A 177 -2.70 0.93 1.17
N PHE A 178 -1.86 0.98 2.20
CA PHE A 178 -0.43 1.29 2.05
C PHE A 178 0.28 0.34 1.09
N TYR A 179 0.05 -0.97 1.23
CA TYR A 179 0.64 -1.98 0.34
C TYR A 179 0.14 -1.83 -1.10
N LEU A 180 -1.16 -1.57 -1.30
CA LEU A 180 -1.72 -1.29 -2.62
C LEU A 180 -1.01 -0.08 -3.27
N MET A 181 -0.78 1.00 -2.51
CA MET A 181 -0.05 2.17 -3.00
C MET A 181 1.37 1.83 -3.47
N LEU A 182 2.10 0.98 -2.74
CA LEU A 182 3.42 0.50 -3.15
C LEU A 182 3.38 -0.32 -4.44
N VAL A 183 2.38 -1.19 -4.60
CA VAL A 183 2.20 -1.99 -5.82
C VAL A 183 1.91 -1.07 -7.01
N LEU A 184 1.05 -0.06 -6.84
CA LEU A 184 0.76 0.91 -7.90
C LEU A 184 2.02 1.71 -8.28
N LEU A 185 2.81 2.16 -7.30
CA LEU A 185 4.09 2.86 -7.57
C LEU A 185 5.09 1.99 -8.32
N LYS A 186 5.21 0.70 -7.95
CA LYS A 186 6.06 -0.26 -8.67
C LYS A 186 5.59 -0.47 -10.10
N ASN A 187 4.27 -0.59 -10.32
CA ASN A 187 3.72 -0.72 -11.67
C ASN A 187 3.99 0.54 -12.51
N TYR A 188 3.79 1.72 -11.91
CA TYR A 188 4.09 3.01 -12.53
C TYR A 188 5.56 3.10 -12.98
N GLN A 189 6.51 2.78 -12.11
CA GLN A 189 7.94 2.74 -12.45
C GLN A 189 8.22 1.76 -13.59
N THR A 190 7.63 0.56 -13.54
CA THR A 190 7.86 -0.51 -14.52
C THR A 190 7.34 -0.13 -15.91
N LEU A 191 6.14 0.44 -15.99
CA LEU A 191 5.53 0.87 -17.25
C LEU A 191 6.30 2.04 -17.87
N ASN A 192 6.67 3.04 -17.07
CA ASN A 192 7.40 4.21 -17.56
C ASN A 192 8.82 3.86 -18.03
N SER A 193 9.59 3.10 -17.23
CA SER A 193 10.92 2.64 -17.63
C SER A 193 10.89 1.78 -18.90
N SER A 194 9.89 0.89 -19.02
CA SER A 194 9.68 0.13 -20.25
C SER A 194 9.32 1.01 -21.44
N GLY A 195 8.58 2.10 -21.21
CA GLY A 195 8.22 3.08 -22.22
C GLY A 195 9.42 3.83 -22.76
N PHE A 196 10.26 4.37 -21.87
CA PHE A 196 11.52 5.02 -22.25
C PHE A 196 12.43 4.08 -23.04
N ARG A 197 12.70 2.88 -22.51
CA ARG A 197 13.54 1.90 -23.22
C ARG A 197 13.01 1.61 -24.64
N LYS A 198 11.69 1.50 -24.80
CA LYS A 198 11.09 1.19 -26.11
C LYS A 198 11.05 2.38 -27.07
N ILE A 199 10.96 3.61 -26.57
CA ILE A 199 10.96 4.80 -27.43
C ILE A 199 12.38 5.16 -27.86
N LEU A 200 13.36 5.02 -26.97
CA LEU A 200 14.78 5.19 -27.26
C LEU A 200 15.29 4.13 -28.25
N ALA A 201 14.96 2.85 -28.03
CA ALA A 201 15.27 1.81 -29.02
C ALA A 201 14.58 2.03 -30.38
N LYS A 202 13.45 2.77 -30.42
CA LYS A 202 12.80 3.15 -31.69
C LYS A 202 13.54 4.30 -32.37
N HIS A 203 13.96 5.30 -31.60
CA HIS A 203 14.79 6.41 -32.05
C HIS A 203 16.06 5.89 -32.75
N ASP A 204 16.82 5.04 -32.05
CA ASP A 204 18.09 4.47 -32.54
C ASP A 204 17.90 3.68 -33.83
N LYS A 205 16.80 2.92 -33.91
CA LYS A 205 16.44 2.19 -35.13
C LYS A 205 16.08 3.10 -36.32
N LEU A 206 15.46 4.26 -36.07
CA LEU A 206 14.99 5.15 -37.12
C LEU A 206 16.12 6.02 -37.69
N TYR A 207 17.02 6.49 -36.83
CA TYR A 207 18.14 7.33 -37.25
C TYR A 207 19.44 6.56 -37.47
N LEU A 208 19.48 5.26 -37.14
CA LEU A 208 20.70 4.43 -37.18
C LEU A 208 21.80 4.99 -36.27
N MET A 209 21.40 5.44 -35.08
CA MET A 209 22.25 6.05 -34.05
C MET A 209 22.26 5.18 -32.78
N THR A 210 23.17 5.48 -31.86
CA THR A 210 23.27 4.86 -30.53
C THR A 210 22.99 5.84 -29.38
N SER A 211 22.60 7.08 -29.70
CA SER A 211 22.37 8.15 -28.72
C SER A 211 21.25 7.82 -27.74
N GLY A 212 20.23 7.06 -28.16
CA GLY A 212 19.14 6.63 -27.28
C GLY A 212 19.60 5.63 -26.22
N ASP A 213 20.41 4.64 -26.61
CA ASP A 213 21.03 3.70 -25.69
C ASP A 213 22.03 4.38 -24.72
N GLU A 214 22.75 5.41 -25.16
CA GLU A 214 23.67 6.18 -24.30
C GLU A 214 22.95 7.05 -23.26
N TRP A 215 21.72 7.48 -23.55
CA TRP A 215 20.95 8.38 -22.69
C TRP A 215 20.32 7.67 -21.47
N TRP A 216 20.13 6.35 -21.50
CA TRP A 216 19.31 5.61 -20.52
C TRP A 216 20.05 4.67 -19.56
#